data_AF-A0A8J3ACM4-F1
#
_entry.id   AF-A0A8J3ACM4-F1
#
_cell.length_a   1.000
_cell.length_b   1.000
_cell.length_c   1.000
_cell.angle_alpha   90.00
_cell.angle_beta   90.00
_cell.angle_gamma   90.00
#
_symmetry.space_group_name_H-M   'P 1'
#
loop_
_entity.id
_entity.type
_entity.pdbx_description
1 polymer ?
#
loop_
_entity_poly.entity_id
_entity_poly.type
_entity_poly.pdbx_seq_one_letter_code
_entity_poly.pdbx_strand_id
1 'polypeptide(L)'
;MTYLLDNPKFHSAEAYWLTPLLQRDDVYHALKNAHQKGLCIIGDCDQWYNKKRFEVLKGNNILNLNLIEGANHSLEIENNIFDSIDLLKKIMNIIDKF
;
A
#
# COMPACT_ATOMS: atom_id res chain seq x y z
N MET A 1 -13.63 5.60 1.39
CA MET A 1 -12.51 5.97 0.50
C MET A 1 -12.54 5.19 -0.81
N THR A 2 -12.75 3.87 -0.75
CA THR A 2 -12.81 2.97 -1.93
C THR A 2 -13.79 3.40 -3.02
N TYR A 3 -14.92 4.02 -2.66
CA TYR A 3 -15.90 4.56 -3.61
C TYR A 3 -15.34 5.61 -4.60
N LEU A 4 -14.20 6.25 -4.30
CA LEU A 4 -13.58 7.21 -5.22
C LEU A 4 -13.01 6.53 -6.46
N LEU A 5 -12.68 5.23 -6.37
CA LEU A 5 -12.20 4.43 -7.50
C LEU A 5 -13.31 4.25 -8.55
N ASP A 6 -14.57 4.18 -8.10
CA ASP A 6 -15.73 4.03 -8.98
C ASP A 6 -16.13 5.34 -9.66
N ASN A 7 -15.64 6.49 -9.17
CA ASN A 7 -15.96 7.79 -9.74
C ASN A 7 -15.25 7.96 -11.10
N PRO A 8 -16.00 8.17 -12.20
CA PRO A 8 -15.42 8.29 -13.54
C PRO A 8 -14.32 9.35 -13.69
N LYS A 9 -14.34 10.40 -12.85
CA LYS A 9 -13.31 11.44 -12.85
C LYS A 9 -11.92 10.94 -12.46
N PHE A 10 -11.83 9.80 -11.77
CA PHE A 10 -10.58 9.24 -11.28
C PHE A 10 -10.18 7.93 -11.97
N HIS A 11 -10.91 7.50 -13.01
CA HIS A 11 -10.59 6.25 -13.73
C HIS A 11 -9.22 6.29 -14.43
N SER A 12 -8.74 7.48 -14.80
CA SER A 12 -7.40 7.68 -15.36
C SER A 12 -6.35 8.07 -14.32
N ALA A 13 -6.71 8.15 -13.03
CA ALA A 13 -5.80 8.54 -11.96
C ALA A 13 -5.08 7.32 -11.38
N GLU A 14 -3.85 7.53 -10.92
CA GLU A 14 -3.09 6.53 -10.19
C GLU A 14 -3.51 6.51 -8.71
N ALA A 15 -3.69 5.30 -8.17
CA ALA A 15 -4.11 5.13 -6.78
C ALA A 15 -2.92 4.76 -5.87
N TYR A 16 -2.60 5.63 -4.91
CA TYR A 16 -1.54 5.40 -3.92
C TYR A 16 -2.15 4.95 -2.59
N TRP A 17 -1.83 3.72 -2.17
CA TRP A 17 -2.31 3.09 -0.95
C TRP A 17 -1.16 2.96 0.03
N LEU A 18 -1.15 3.83 1.04
CA LEU A 18 -0.17 3.78 2.13
C LEU A 18 -0.82 3.10 3.33
N THR A 19 -0.19 2.03 3.80
CA THR A 19 -0.62 1.20 4.94
C THR A 19 -2.12 0.88 4.95
N PRO A 20 -2.67 0.32 3.84
CA PRO A 20 -4.10 0.02 3.77
C PRO A 20 -4.52 -1.03 4.79
N LEU A 21 -5.72 -0.86 5.34
CA LEU A 21 -6.32 -1.78 6.30
C LEU A 21 -6.76 -3.10 5.62
N LEU A 22 -5.83 -4.00 5.32
CA LEU A 22 -6.09 -5.23 4.55
C LEU A 22 -7.07 -6.19 5.24
N GLN A 23 -7.29 -6.05 6.55
CA GLN A 23 -8.30 -6.82 7.28
C GLN A 23 -9.73 -6.44 6.88
N ARG A 24 -9.95 -5.23 6.34
CA ARG A 24 -11.27 -4.81 5.87
C ARG A 24 -11.55 -5.34 4.48
N ASP A 25 -12.73 -5.94 4.31
CA ASP A 25 -13.13 -6.55 3.03
C ASP A 25 -13.27 -5.52 1.91
N ASP A 26 -13.82 -4.34 2.21
CA ASP A 26 -13.97 -3.29 1.20
C ASP A 26 -12.62 -2.81 0.65
N VAL A 27 -11.62 -2.64 1.52
CA VAL A 27 -10.26 -2.25 1.14
C VAL A 27 -9.56 -3.37 0.37
N TYR A 28 -9.65 -4.60 0.87
CA TYR A 28 -9.04 -5.76 0.22
C TYR A 28 -9.63 -6.00 -1.17
N HIS A 29 -10.96 -5.95 -1.32
CA HIS A 29 -11.61 -6.14 -2.60
C HIS A 29 -11.32 -5.00 -3.58
N ALA A 30 -11.22 -3.76 -3.11
CA ALA A 30 -10.82 -2.63 -3.93
C ALA A 30 -9.41 -2.81 -4.51
N LEU A 31 -8.45 -3.29 -3.72
CA LEU A 31 -7.10 -3.62 -4.20
C LEU A 31 -7.11 -4.85 -5.13
N LYS A 32 -7.78 -5.93 -4.71
CA LYS A 32 -7.82 -7.18 -5.48
C LYS A 32 -8.41 -6.99 -6.87
N ASN A 33 -9.46 -6.19 -6.98
CA ASN A 33 -10.20 -5.95 -8.21
C ASN A 33 -9.87 -4.58 -8.84
N ALA A 34 -8.72 -3.98 -8.50
CA ALA A 34 -8.35 -2.65 -8.99
C ALA A 34 -8.32 -2.62 -10.52
N HIS A 35 -8.97 -1.62 -11.11
CA HIS A 35 -9.01 -1.39 -12.56
C HIS A 35 -8.06 -0.29 -13.02
N GLN A 36 -7.63 0.58 -12.10
CA GLN A 36 -6.64 1.63 -12.34
C GLN A 36 -5.28 1.23 -11.77
N LYS A 37 -4.21 1.72 -12.41
CA LYS A 37 -2.83 1.51 -11.96
C LYS A 37 -2.68 2.00 -10.51
N GLY A 38 -2.09 1.17 -9.66
CA GLY A 38 -1.98 1.49 -8.24
C GLY A 38 -0.66 1.07 -7.61
N LEU A 39 -0.23 1.86 -6.63
CA LEU A 39 0.92 1.57 -5.78
C LEU A 39 0.41 1.26 -4.38
N CYS A 40 0.81 0.13 -3.82
CA CYS A 40 0.50 -0.25 -2.44
C CYS A 40 1.80 -0.41 -1.66
N ILE A 41 1.94 0.36 -0.58
CA ILE A 41 3.09 0.31 0.32
C ILE A 41 2.56 -0.03 1.71
N ILE A 42 3.05 -1.11 2.30
CA ILE A 42 2.65 -1.53 3.65
C ILE A 42 3.84 -2.13 4.38
N GLY A 43 3.91 -1.92 5.69
CA GLY A 43 4.91 -2.55 6.54
C GLY A 43 4.49 -3.95 6.99
N ASP A 44 5.43 -4.87 7.17
CA ASP A 44 5.13 -6.22 7.68
C ASP A 44 4.90 -6.27 9.20
N CYS A 45 5.35 -5.24 9.94
CA CYS A 45 5.04 -5.00 11.35
C CYS A 45 3.77 -4.13 11.54
N ASP A 46 3.05 -3.78 10.47
CA ASP A 46 1.75 -3.14 10.58
C ASP A 46 0.71 -4.11 11.16
N GLN A 47 0.05 -3.75 12.25
CA GLN A 47 -1.01 -4.57 12.89
C GLN A 47 -2.18 -4.90 11.94
N TRP A 48 -2.38 -4.10 10.90
CA TRP A 48 -3.42 -4.29 9.89
C TRP A 48 -2.93 -5.06 8.66
N TYR A 49 -1.64 -5.36 8.58
CA TYR A 49 -1.09 -6.24 7.56
C TYR A 49 -1.71 -7.63 7.68
N ASN A 50 -2.02 -8.22 6.53
CA ASN A 50 -2.53 -9.58 6.45
C ASN A 50 -1.77 -10.32 5.36
N LYS A 51 -0.81 -11.16 5.77
CA LYS A 51 0.05 -11.93 4.86
C LYS A 51 -0.75 -12.72 3.83
N LYS A 52 -1.80 -13.45 4.24
CA LYS A 52 -2.61 -14.27 3.33
C LYS A 52 -3.27 -13.41 2.23
N ARG A 53 -3.87 -12.28 2.60
CA ARG A 53 -4.50 -11.37 1.64
C ARG A 53 -3.45 -10.70 0.74
N PHE A 54 -2.33 -10.28 1.31
CA PHE A 54 -1.25 -9.66 0.54
C PHE A 54 -0.65 -10.61 -0.50
N GLU A 55 -0.45 -11.89 -0.18
CA GLU A 55 0.02 -12.90 -1.15
C GLU A 55 -0.96 -13.05 -2.33
N VAL A 56 -2.28 -12.97 -2.10
CA VAL A 56 -3.26 -12.99 -3.20
C VAL A 56 -3.12 -11.74 -4.07
N LEU A 57 -2.88 -10.56 -3.48
CA LEU A 57 -2.72 -9.32 -4.24
C LEU A 57 -1.51 -9.37 -5.20
N LYS A 58 -0.47 -10.15 -4.91
CA LYS A 58 0.70 -10.30 -5.82
C LYS A 58 0.34 -10.85 -7.19
N GLY A 59 -0.82 -11.50 -7.33
CA GLY A 59 -1.36 -11.92 -8.62
C GLY A 59 -2.02 -10.80 -9.44
N ASN A 60 -2.12 -9.58 -8.92
CA ASN A 60 -2.69 -8.44 -9.63
C ASN A 60 -1.59 -7.62 -10.32
N ASN A 61 -1.51 -7.73 -11.65
CA ASN A 61 -0.49 -7.10 -12.50
C ASN A 61 -0.63 -5.56 -12.58
N ILE A 62 -1.79 -5.01 -12.18
CA ILE A 62 -2.08 -3.56 -12.21
C ILE A 62 -1.56 -2.88 -10.93
N LEU A 63 -1.32 -3.65 -9.87
CA LEU A 63 -0.81 -3.17 -8.60
C LEU A 63 0.69 -3.39 -8.46
N ASN A 64 1.43 -2.33 -8.18
CA ASN A 64 2.79 -2.40 -7.69
C ASN A 64 2.74 -2.54 -6.15
N LEU A 65 3.12 -3.71 -5.63
CA LEU A 65 3.10 -4.01 -4.20
C LEU A 65 4.50 -3.90 -3.60
N ASN A 66 4.62 -3.11 -2.53
CA ASN A 66 5.86 -2.93 -1.77
C ASN A 66 5.59 -3.28 -0.31
N LEU A 67 6.11 -4.44 0.11
CA LEU A 67 6.15 -4.83 1.51
C LEU A 67 7.45 -4.31 2.12
N ILE A 68 7.35 -3.47 3.14
CA ILE A 68 8.49 -2.86 3.80
C ILE A 68 8.78 -3.63 5.08
N GLU A 69 9.93 -4.30 5.13
CA GLU A 69 10.36 -5.06 6.30
C GLU A 69 10.63 -4.14 7.50
N GLY A 70 10.15 -4.54 8.68
CA GLY A 70 10.32 -3.83 9.95
C GLY A 70 9.44 -2.60 10.14
N ALA A 71 8.70 -2.19 9.11
CA ALA A 71 7.90 -0.98 9.15
C ALA A 71 6.53 -1.23 9.80
N ASN A 72 6.09 -0.29 10.62
CA ASN A 72 4.77 -0.30 11.25
C ASN A 72 3.72 0.43 10.38
N HIS A 73 2.54 0.67 10.95
CA HIS A 73 1.43 1.35 10.29
C HIS A 73 1.71 2.82 9.90
N SER A 74 2.68 3.46 10.56
CA SER A 74 3.14 4.81 10.24
C SER A 74 4.27 4.81 9.20
N LEU A 75 4.67 3.64 8.69
CA LEU A 75 5.86 3.43 7.86
C LEU A 75 7.17 3.85 8.54
N GLU A 76 7.25 3.57 9.84
CA GLU A 76 8.41 3.84 10.70
C GLU A 76 8.97 2.54 11.28
N ILE A 77 10.24 2.59 11.70
CA ILE A 77 10.87 1.55 12.50
C ILE A 77 10.70 1.92 13.97
N GLU A 78 10.04 1.04 14.73
CA GLU A 78 9.71 1.32 16.13
C GLU A 78 10.96 1.61 16.96
N ASN A 79 10.92 2.70 17.73
CA ASN A 79 12.02 3.19 18.57
C ASN A 79 13.34 3.51 17.82
N ASN A 80 13.32 3.69 16.50
CA ASN A 80 14.51 4.03 15.72
C ASN A 80 14.24 5.17 14.74
N ILE A 81 14.51 6.40 15.20
CA ILE A 81 14.21 7.63 14.45
C ILE A 81 15.04 7.73 13.16
N PHE A 82 16.35 7.44 13.22
CA PHE A 82 17.23 7.58 12.06
C PHE A 82 16.87 6.58 10.96
N ASP A 83 16.64 5.31 11.31
CA ASP A 83 16.21 4.31 10.33
C ASP A 83 14.82 4.63 9.78
N SER A 84 13.94 5.24 10.57
CA SER A 84 12.63 5.71 10.10
C SER A 84 12.74 6.84 9.07
N ILE A 85 13.67 7.79 9.27
CA ILE A 85 13.93 8.87 8.30
C ILE A 85 14.49 8.29 6.99
N ASP A 86 15.46 7.37 7.10
CA ASP A 86 16.03 6.71 5.93
C ASP A 86 14.99 5.85 5.19
N LEU A 87 14.10 5.19 5.94
CA LEU A 87 12.98 4.45 5.37
C LEU A 87 12.02 5.38 4.63
N LEU A 88 11.64 6.52 5.22
CA LEU A 88 10.78 7.51 4.56
C LEU A 88 11.40 8.00 3.25
N LYS A 89 12.71 8.24 3.22
CA LYS A 89 13.43 8.60 1.99
C LYS A 89 13.33 7.50 0.92
N LYS A 90 13.44 6.22 1.32
CA LYS A 90 13.23 5.09 0.40
C LYS A 90 11.81 5.05 -0.14
N ILE A 91 10.80 5.26 0.71
CA ILE A 91 9.38 5.29 0.31
C ILE A 91 9.13 6.43 -0.67
N MET A 92 9.65 7.63 -0.42
CA MET A 92 9.54 8.76 -1.35
C MET A 92 10.17 8.43 -2.71
N ASN A 93 11.32 7.74 -2.74
CA ASN A 93 11.92 7.29 -3.99
C ASN A 93 11.07 6.23 -4.74
N ILE A 94 10.32 5.39 -4.02
CA ILE A 94 9.38 4.44 -4.64
C ILE A 94 8.23 5.22 -5.30
N ILE A 95 7.68 6.21 -4.59
CA ILE A 95 6.57 7.05 -5.08
C ILE A 95 7.00 7.88 -6.30
N ASP A 96 8.18 8.50 -6.26
CA ASP A 96 8.72 9.34 -7.35
C ASP A 96 8.97 8.54 -8.66
N LYS A 97 9.29 7.25 -8.53
CA LYS A 97 9.59 6.37 -9.68
C LYS A 97 8.38 5.62 -10.23
N PHE A 98 7.23 5.69 -9.57
CA PHE A 98 6.03 4.95 -9.95
C PHE A 98 5.31 5.63 -11.12
#